data_AF-A0A8J7CME6-F1
#
_entry.id   AF-A0A8J7CME6-F1
#
_cell.length_a   1.000
_cell.length_b   1.000
_cell.length_c   1.000
_cell.angle_alpha   90.00
_cell.angle_beta   90.00
_cell.angle_gamma   90.00
#
_symmetry.space_group_name_H-M   'P 1'
#
loop_
_entity.id
_entity.type
_entity.pdbx_description
1 polymer ?
#
loop_
_entity_poly.entity_id
_entity_poly.type
_entity_poly.pdbx_seq_one_letter_code
_entity_poly.pdbx_strand_id
1 'polypeptide(L)'
;MEKDEKHLIKLRDCFTAGYTFPQYCIDNGIKKPLFVTEGKFLTFAWEVYVQFCYDKRMMAKFSVLDLPTDKINLTARAVTTALSYKNFSEINPEEFDAIILLTLHSVKVTNKLIPLDKLLKGFVSKAYAEIPILNFLQRHPGVKVFCTILPNRLSYYKDGVEFAQSLTPRHVVEKSIRESGGVAVPTPLDRFGYTNEEVVEMSKLKRRVKVNLDGTTSVEDNNHPLIRIVNGKRLTAYQPENYRNKIYFLGPCHYIGTYAPYDKTIESYLQKMLNEHNFPYRVENEGQHYWGRYQDVFYNMEKLNPVPGDIIFIYINNLISPNLPALNLRDAFDPPLNYKEFFYDNGHFNELGYKVLAERFFNILTENNFFRDVEFNYHMPPPCITDTVYRHNSSRAAENLSSTRSWKPTKKFCARKKFQSARWS
;
A
#
# COMPACT_ATOMS: atom_id res chain seq x y z
N MET A 1 10.95 20.90 15.55
CA MET A 1 9.64 20.73 14.92
C MET A 1 8.89 19.62 15.63
N GLU A 2 7.93 20.00 16.47
CA GLU A 2 7.05 19.06 17.16
C GLU A 2 6.25 18.23 16.14
N LYS A 3 5.72 17.08 16.56
CA LYS A 3 4.94 16.19 15.69
C LYS A 3 3.75 16.93 15.05
N ASP A 4 3.18 17.85 15.79
CA ASP A 4 2.05 18.72 15.47
C ASP A 4 2.29 19.53 14.21
N GLU A 5 3.39 20.27 14.22
CA GLU A 5 3.81 21.14 13.13
C GLU A 5 4.07 20.33 11.85
N LYS A 6 4.62 19.12 11.97
CA LYS A 6 4.83 18.22 10.82
C LYS A 6 3.54 17.77 10.16
N HIS A 7 2.46 17.52 10.92
CA HIS A 7 1.17 17.12 10.34
C HIS A 7 0.50 18.28 9.62
N LEU A 8 0.53 19.48 10.23
CA LEU A 8 -0.05 20.68 9.62
C LEU A 8 0.70 21.11 8.37
N ILE A 9 2.03 21.09 8.39
CA ILE A 9 2.85 21.36 7.21
C ILE A 9 2.45 20.43 6.08
N LYS A 10 2.35 19.12 6.32
CA LYS A 10 1.92 18.16 5.28
C LYS A 10 0.53 18.45 4.72
N LEU A 11 -0.43 18.87 5.55
CA LEU A 11 -1.76 19.26 5.07
C LEU A 11 -1.68 20.53 4.21
N ARG A 12 -0.91 21.54 4.63
CA ARG A 12 -0.67 22.76 3.84
C ARG A 12 0.02 22.46 2.52
N ASP A 13 0.97 21.52 2.51
CA ASP A 13 1.62 21.08 1.28
C ASP A 13 0.60 20.41 0.34
N CYS A 14 -0.35 19.63 0.87
CA CYS A 14 -1.45 19.07 0.07
C CYS A 14 -2.36 20.18 -0.52
N PHE A 15 -2.62 21.26 0.23
CA PHE A 15 -3.39 22.39 -0.28
C PHE A 15 -2.65 23.11 -1.40
N THR A 16 -1.34 23.27 -1.25
CA THR A 16 -0.46 23.86 -2.26
C THR A 16 -0.42 22.99 -3.52
N ALA A 17 -0.51 21.67 -3.37
CA ALA A 17 -0.70 20.72 -4.46
C ALA A 17 -2.13 20.72 -5.05
N GLY A 18 -3.02 21.60 -4.58
CA GLY A 18 -4.35 21.83 -5.14
C GLY A 18 -5.48 20.99 -4.55
N TYR A 19 -5.23 20.16 -3.53
CA TYR A 19 -6.28 19.35 -2.89
C TYR A 19 -6.74 19.97 -1.58
N THR A 20 -7.91 20.62 -1.59
CA THR A 20 -8.44 21.45 -0.50
C THR A 20 -9.44 20.71 0.40
N PHE A 21 -9.78 21.29 1.55
CA PHE A 21 -10.83 20.75 2.44
C PHE A 21 -12.23 20.71 1.82
N PRO A 22 -12.71 21.76 1.14
CA PRO A 22 -13.96 21.68 0.39
C PRO A 22 -13.97 20.51 -0.60
N GLN A 23 -12.88 20.32 -1.36
CA GLN A 23 -12.81 19.20 -2.31
C GLN A 23 -12.81 17.85 -1.60
N TYR A 24 -12.09 17.69 -0.49
CA TYR A 24 -12.15 16.48 0.33
C TYR A 24 -13.57 16.18 0.80
N CYS A 25 -14.33 17.19 1.25
CA CYS A 25 -15.70 17.00 1.67
C CYS A 25 -16.60 16.55 0.50
N ILE A 26 -16.45 17.13 -0.69
CA ILE A 26 -17.18 16.71 -1.90
C ILE A 26 -16.89 15.26 -2.26
N ASP A 27 -15.61 14.90 -2.36
CA ASP A 27 -15.15 13.56 -2.74
C ASP A 27 -15.67 12.48 -1.79
N ASN A 28 -15.93 12.84 -0.53
CA ASN A 28 -16.43 11.93 0.51
C ASN A 28 -17.94 12.11 0.80
N GLY A 29 -18.67 12.89 -0.01
CA GLY A 29 -20.11 13.11 0.15
C GLY A 29 -20.51 13.82 1.45
N ILE A 30 -19.59 14.56 2.07
CA ILE A 30 -19.82 15.32 3.31
C ILE A 30 -20.41 16.68 2.93
N LYS A 31 -21.67 16.93 3.28
CA LYS A 31 -22.37 18.19 2.93
C LYS A 31 -22.34 19.19 4.08
N LYS A 32 -22.36 18.70 5.32
CA LYS A 32 -22.35 19.50 6.55
C LYS A 32 -21.16 19.10 7.44
N PRO A 33 -19.94 19.57 7.15
CA PRO A 33 -18.79 19.31 8.00
C PRO A 33 -18.77 20.22 9.23
N LEU A 34 -18.51 19.64 10.40
CA LEU A 34 -18.12 20.35 11.62
C LEU A 34 -16.63 20.14 11.90
N PHE A 35 -15.85 21.21 11.88
CA PHE A 35 -14.45 21.19 12.28
C PHE A 35 -14.33 21.51 13.76
N VAL A 36 -13.68 20.62 14.49
CA VAL A 36 -13.44 20.76 15.92
C VAL A 36 -11.93 20.78 16.15
N THR A 37 -11.41 21.87 16.70
CA THR A 37 -9.97 22.15 16.80
C THR A 37 -9.55 22.44 18.23
N GLU A 38 -8.33 22.08 18.64
CA GLU A 38 -7.75 22.63 19.89
C GLU A 38 -7.37 24.10 19.70
N GLY A 39 -7.29 24.86 20.80
CA GLY A 39 -6.92 26.27 20.77
C GLY A 39 -5.58 26.54 20.06
N LYS A 40 -4.58 25.67 20.25
CA LYS A 40 -3.28 25.76 19.56
C LYS A 40 -3.34 25.57 18.04
N PHE A 41 -4.42 25.01 17.52
CA PHE A 41 -4.66 24.80 16.09
C PHE A 41 -5.61 25.82 15.47
N LEU A 42 -6.01 26.86 16.23
CA LEU A 42 -6.97 27.87 15.78
C LEU A 42 -6.53 28.59 14.49
N THR A 43 -5.26 28.95 14.36
CA THR A 43 -4.74 29.60 13.15
C THR A 43 -4.91 28.70 11.92
N PHE A 44 -4.64 27.40 12.05
CA PHE A 44 -4.86 26.45 10.96
C PHE A 44 -6.35 26.28 10.67
N ALA A 45 -7.21 26.24 11.69
CA ALA A 45 -8.66 26.20 11.48
C ALA A 45 -9.18 27.43 10.71
N TRP A 46 -8.61 28.61 10.93
CA TRP A 46 -8.90 29.80 10.12
C TRP A 46 -8.48 29.65 8.66
N GLU A 47 -7.30 29.07 8.38
CA GLU A 47 -6.89 28.74 7.00
C GLU A 47 -7.91 27.82 6.32
N VAL A 48 -8.41 26.81 7.04
CA VAL A 48 -9.45 25.91 6.55
C VAL A 48 -10.76 26.66 6.31
N TYR A 49 -11.20 27.51 7.25
CA TYR A 49 -12.41 28.32 7.10
C TYR A 49 -12.36 29.18 5.82
N VAL A 50 -11.23 29.85 5.59
CA VAL A 50 -11.02 30.68 4.41
C VAL A 50 -11.15 29.88 3.12
N GLN A 51 -10.68 28.62 3.07
CA GLN A 51 -10.88 27.75 1.90
C GLN A 51 -12.37 27.57 1.58
N PHE A 52 -13.22 27.32 2.58
CA PHE A 52 -14.67 27.18 2.38
C PHE A 52 -15.32 28.49 1.91
N CYS A 53 -14.90 29.63 2.46
CA CYS A 53 -15.39 30.94 2.03
C CYS A 53 -15.07 31.24 0.56
N TYR A 54 -13.88 30.85 0.08
CA TYR A 54 -13.50 31.03 -1.32
C TYR A 54 -14.21 30.05 -2.25
N ASP A 55 -14.31 28.78 -1.86
CA ASP A 55 -14.86 27.70 -2.69
C ASP A 55 -16.38 27.84 -2.91
N LYS A 56 -17.13 28.30 -1.89
CA LYS A 56 -18.58 28.58 -1.90
C LYS A 56 -19.50 27.40 -2.24
N ARG A 57 -19.00 26.23 -2.63
CA ARG A 57 -19.84 25.04 -2.92
C ARG A 57 -20.50 24.48 -1.66
N MET A 58 -19.94 24.75 -0.49
CA MET A 58 -20.53 24.37 0.80
C MET A 58 -20.05 25.26 1.95
N MET A 59 -20.78 25.21 3.08
CA MET A 59 -20.42 25.90 4.31
C MET A 59 -19.97 24.90 5.37
N ALA A 60 -18.86 25.22 6.03
CA ALA A 60 -18.37 24.47 7.18
C ALA A 60 -18.69 25.21 8.49
N LYS A 61 -18.93 24.45 9.56
CA LYS A 61 -19.00 24.98 10.93
C LYS A 61 -17.70 24.69 11.66
N PHE A 62 -17.32 25.57 12.58
CA PHE A 62 -16.08 25.49 13.33
C PHE A 62 -16.36 25.60 14.82
N SER A 63 -15.55 24.90 15.60
CA SER A 63 -15.67 24.77 17.05
C SER A 63 -14.29 24.60 17.66
N VAL A 64 -14.04 25.22 18.82
CA VAL A 64 -12.78 25.10 19.56
C VAL A 64 -12.99 24.20 20.79
N LEU A 65 -12.13 23.20 20.99
CA LEU A 65 -12.03 22.41 22.21
C LEU A 65 -11.25 23.20 23.25
N ASP A 66 -11.97 23.68 24.26
CA ASP A 66 -11.40 24.25 25.47
C ASP A 66 -11.33 23.16 26.54
N LEU A 67 -10.28 22.32 26.47
CA LEU A 67 -10.07 21.22 27.40
C LEU A 67 -8.89 21.53 28.34
N PRO A 68 -9.07 21.46 29.67
CA PRO A 68 -7.94 21.43 30.59
C PRO A 68 -7.14 20.13 30.37
N THR A 69 -5.87 20.28 30.02
CA THR A 69 -4.90 19.23 29.67
C THR A 69 -4.62 18.34 30.90
N ASP A 70 -4.30 17.03 30.89
CA ASP A 70 -3.30 16.27 30.12
C ASP A 70 -3.67 14.77 29.95
N LYS A 71 -4.88 14.32 30.30
CA LYS A 71 -5.24 12.88 30.29
C LYS A 71 -6.70 12.65 29.95
N ILE A 72 -7.07 12.75 28.67
CA ILE A 72 -8.43 12.40 28.27
C ILE A 72 -8.40 11.36 27.16
N ASN A 73 -8.71 10.12 27.54
CA ASN A 73 -9.26 9.12 26.62
C ASN A 73 -10.64 9.63 26.19
N LEU A 74 -10.66 10.48 25.16
CA LEU A 74 -11.89 11.02 24.61
C LEU A 74 -12.64 9.88 23.92
N THR A 75 -13.65 9.36 24.61
CA THR A 75 -14.73 8.65 23.91
C THR A 75 -15.51 9.68 23.10
N ALA A 76 -16.11 9.31 21.97
CA ALA A 76 -16.94 10.25 21.21
C ALA A 76 -18.04 10.90 22.09
N ARG A 77 -18.58 10.17 23.07
CA ARG A 77 -19.49 10.71 24.08
C ARG A 77 -18.82 11.81 24.91
N ALA A 78 -17.56 11.64 25.32
CA ALA A 78 -16.81 12.68 26.04
C ALA A 78 -16.47 13.89 25.15
N VAL A 79 -16.25 13.71 23.83
CA VAL A 79 -16.13 14.85 22.90
C VAL A 79 -17.46 15.57 22.79
N THR A 80 -18.57 14.85 22.59
CA THR A 80 -19.92 15.41 22.56
C THR A 80 -20.31 16.09 23.88
N THR A 81 -19.92 15.52 25.02
CA THR A 81 -20.14 16.08 26.36
C THR A 81 -19.23 17.29 26.61
N ALA A 82 -17.95 17.24 26.22
CA ALA A 82 -17.03 18.38 26.34
C ALA A 82 -17.43 19.54 25.42
N LEU A 83 -17.96 19.23 24.23
CA LEU A 83 -18.71 20.19 23.42
C LEU A 83 -19.83 20.73 24.30
N SER A 84 -20.81 19.96 24.75
CA SER A 84 -21.94 20.49 25.55
C SER A 84 -21.60 21.32 26.82
N TYR A 85 -20.38 21.24 27.39
CA TYR A 85 -20.13 21.70 28.75
C TYR A 85 -19.73 23.16 28.98
N LYS A 86 -19.33 23.98 27.98
CA LYS A 86 -19.01 25.40 28.28
C LYS A 86 -19.31 26.53 27.28
N ASN A 87 -19.68 26.28 26.02
CA ASN A 87 -20.13 27.34 25.07
C ASN A 87 -20.81 26.78 23.80
N PHE A 88 -21.29 25.54 23.89
CA PHE A 88 -21.65 24.69 22.74
C PHE A 88 -22.94 23.91 23.00
N SER A 89 -23.72 24.31 24.00
CA SER A 89 -25.06 23.75 24.27
C SER A 89 -26.02 23.88 23.08
N GLU A 90 -25.66 24.66 22.06
CA GLU A 90 -26.44 24.87 20.84
C GLU A 90 -26.00 23.99 19.65
N ILE A 91 -24.82 23.37 19.66
CA ILE A 91 -24.37 22.53 18.53
C ILE A 91 -24.86 21.10 18.76
N ASN A 92 -25.88 20.70 18.00
CA ASN A 92 -26.33 19.32 17.92
C ASN A 92 -25.45 18.52 16.94
N PRO A 93 -24.56 17.61 17.40
CA PRO A 93 -23.65 16.88 16.51
C PRO A 93 -24.37 15.98 15.52
N GLU A 94 -25.64 15.66 15.78
CA GLU A 94 -26.43 14.83 14.88
C GLU A 94 -26.81 15.54 13.57
N GLU A 95 -26.77 16.87 13.53
CA GLU A 95 -27.07 17.68 12.34
C GLU A 95 -25.96 17.66 11.29
N PHE A 96 -24.78 17.15 11.64
CA PHE A 96 -23.60 17.10 10.79
C PHE A 96 -23.39 15.70 10.21
N ASP A 97 -22.94 15.67 8.95
CA ASP A 97 -22.60 14.43 8.26
C ASP A 97 -21.26 13.87 8.77
N ALA A 98 -20.33 14.78 9.08
CA ALA A 98 -19.02 14.44 9.59
C ALA A 98 -18.51 15.49 10.60
N ILE A 99 -17.79 15.00 11.60
CA ILE A 99 -17.07 15.79 12.59
C ILE A 99 -15.57 15.55 12.35
N ILE A 100 -14.88 16.58 11.87
CA ILE A 100 -13.45 16.53 11.56
C ILE A 100 -12.69 17.07 12.75
N LEU A 101 -11.96 16.19 13.42
CA LEU A 101 -11.18 16.54 14.60
C LEU A 101 -9.76 16.92 14.22
N LEU A 102 -9.43 18.19 14.41
CA LEU A 102 -8.07 18.73 14.30
C LEU A 102 -7.41 18.65 15.69
N THR A 103 -7.17 17.43 16.16
CA THR A 103 -6.48 17.09 17.41
C THR A 103 -5.48 15.96 17.17
N LEU A 104 -4.45 15.89 18.01
CA LEU A 104 -3.47 14.80 18.02
C LEU A 104 -3.75 13.73 19.07
N HIS A 105 -4.70 14.00 19.96
CA HIS A 105 -5.14 12.99 20.90
C HIS A 105 -5.76 11.83 20.14
N SER A 106 -5.40 10.61 20.53
CA SER A 106 -6.07 9.42 20.02
C SER A 106 -7.51 9.45 20.50
N VAL A 107 -8.44 9.64 19.57
CA VAL A 107 -9.88 9.64 19.87
C VAL A 107 -10.48 8.32 19.39
N LYS A 108 -11.38 7.74 20.19
CA LYS A 108 -12.11 6.55 19.76
C LYS A 108 -13.06 6.94 18.63
N VAL A 109 -12.76 6.44 17.43
CA VAL A 109 -13.52 6.72 16.20
C VAL A 109 -14.95 6.21 16.32
N THR A 110 -15.91 7.09 16.01
CA THR A 110 -17.31 6.73 15.69
C THR A 110 -17.58 6.97 14.22
N ASN A 111 -18.76 6.55 13.72
CA ASN A 111 -19.08 6.59 12.29
C ASN A 111 -18.98 8.00 11.66
N LYS A 112 -19.29 9.06 12.41
CA LYS A 112 -19.22 10.46 11.94
C LYS A 112 -17.85 11.12 12.18
N LEU A 113 -16.98 10.50 12.97
CA LEU A 113 -15.74 11.14 13.42
C LEU A 113 -14.58 10.86 12.46
N ILE A 114 -13.92 11.92 12.00
CA ILE A 114 -12.73 11.82 11.15
C ILE A 114 -11.54 12.41 11.94
N PRO A 115 -10.67 11.55 12.51
CA PRO A 115 -9.49 12.02 13.21
C PRO A 115 -8.43 12.57 12.24
N LEU A 116 -7.55 13.45 12.74
CA LEU A 116 -6.52 14.13 11.96
C LEU A 116 -5.57 13.18 11.22
N ASP A 117 -5.25 12.01 11.77
CA ASP A 117 -4.39 11.01 11.15
C ASP A 117 -5.06 10.34 9.93
N LYS A 118 -6.35 9.98 10.06
CA LYS A 118 -7.16 9.45 8.96
C LYS A 118 -7.31 10.50 7.86
N LEU A 119 -7.58 11.74 8.25
CA LEU A 119 -7.67 12.89 7.35
C LEU A 119 -6.36 13.08 6.59
N LEU A 120 -5.24 13.21 7.29
CA LEU A 120 -3.90 13.38 6.71
C LEU A 120 -3.59 12.26 5.73
N LYS A 121 -3.89 11.00 6.09
CA LYS A 121 -3.70 9.86 5.19
C LYS A 121 -4.51 10.01 3.91
N GLY A 122 -5.78 10.41 4.01
CA GLY A 122 -6.64 10.66 2.84
C GLY A 122 -6.11 11.77 1.95
N PHE A 123 -5.74 12.92 2.53
CA PHE A 123 -5.17 14.05 1.81
C PHE A 123 -3.87 13.70 1.10
N VAL A 124 -2.91 13.11 1.82
CA VAL A 124 -1.62 12.72 1.24
C VAL A 124 -1.82 11.71 0.11
N SER A 125 -2.71 10.74 0.30
CA SER A 125 -3.03 9.74 -0.72
C SER A 125 -3.65 10.36 -1.97
N LYS A 126 -4.50 11.38 -1.83
CA LYS A 126 -5.13 12.06 -2.96
C LYS A 126 -4.16 13.01 -3.67
N ALA A 127 -3.55 13.92 -2.92
CA ALA A 127 -2.68 14.98 -3.44
C ALA A 127 -1.37 14.44 -4.02
N TYR A 128 -0.74 13.47 -3.35
CA TYR A 128 0.58 12.96 -3.72
C TYR A 128 0.55 11.59 -4.36
N ALA A 129 -0.61 11.01 -4.62
CA ALA A 129 -0.66 9.76 -5.37
C ALA A 129 -1.74 9.78 -6.44
N GLU A 130 -3.01 9.90 -6.05
CA GLU A 130 -4.10 9.76 -7.03
C GLU A 130 -4.11 10.85 -8.11
N ILE A 131 -4.09 12.13 -7.71
CA ILE A 131 -4.13 13.25 -8.65
C ILE A 131 -2.94 13.19 -9.64
N PRO A 132 -1.69 12.99 -9.18
CA PRO A 132 -0.57 12.79 -10.10
C PRO A 132 -0.74 11.63 -11.09
N ILE A 133 -1.28 10.47 -10.67
CA ILE A 133 -1.56 9.35 -11.59
C ILE A 133 -2.62 9.76 -12.63
N LEU A 134 -3.69 10.43 -12.20
CA LEU A 134 -4.75 10.89 -13.10
C LEU A 134 -4.20 11.90 -14.13
N ASN A 135 -3.36 12.85 -13.69
CA ASN A 135 -2.71 13.81 -14.58
C ASN A 135 -1.73 13.14 -15.56
N PHE A 136 -1.03 12.09 -15.13
CA PHE A 136 -0.20 11.28 -16.02
C PHE A 136 -1.04 10.57 -17.07
N LEU A 137 -2.13 9.89 -16.68
CA LEU A 137 -3.04 9.22 -17.61
C LEU A 137 -3.67 10.18 -18.63
N GLN A 138 -3.96 11.43 -18.23
CA GLN A 138 -4.45 12.46 -19.14
C GLN A 138 -3.42 12.85 -20.21
N ARG A 139 -2.13 12.90 -19.88
CA ARG A 139 -1.05 13.24 -20.81
C ARG A 139 -0.57 12.07 -21.66
N HIS A 140 -0.82 10.84 -21.21
CA HIS A 140 -0.42 9.61 -21.88
C HIS A 140 -1.65 8.78 -22.28
N PRO A 141 -2.51 9.29 -23.18
CA PRO A 141 -3.68 8.56 -23.62
C PRO A 141 -3.28 7.21 -24.22
N GLY A 142 -3.99 6.15 -23.84
CA GLY A 142 -3.72 4.79 -24.29
C GLY A 142 -2.71 3.99 -23.46
N VAL A 143 -1.99 4.62 -22.52
CA VAL A 143 -1.22 3.90 -21.48
C VAL A 143 -2.18 3.38 -20.41
N LYS A 144 -1.94 2.17 -19.90
CA LYS A 144 -2.71 1.59 -18.79
C LYS A 144 -1.89 1.64 -17.51
N VAL A 145 -2.50 2.12 -16.42
CA VAL A 145 -1.86 2.15 -15.09
C VAL A 145 -2.72 1.38 -14.10
N PHE A 146 -2.09 0.50 -13.31
CA PHE A 146 -2.71 -0.33 -12.30
C PHE A 146 -2.07 -0.12 -10.94
N CYS A 147 -2.85 0.34 -9.95
CA CYS A 147 -2.42 0.37 -8.56
C CYS A 147 -2.48 -1.05 -7.97
N THR A 148 -1.33 -1.62 -7.64
CA THR A 148 -1.27 -2.99 -7.13
C THR A 148 -1.39 -3.05 -5.61
N ILE A 149 -2.07 -4.09 -5.13
CA ILE A 149 -2.21 -4.40 -3.71
C ILE A 149 -1.55 -5.76 -3.48
N LEU A 150 -0.31 -5.73 -3.01
CA LEU A 150 0.51 -6.92 -2.81
C LEU A 150 0.19 -7.63 -1.48
N PRO A 151 0.48 -8.95 -1.37
CA PRO A 151 0.41 -9.70 -0.12
C PRO A 151 1.58 -9.31 0.80
N ASN A 152 1.45 -8.18 1.49
CA ASN A 152 2.55 -7.54 2.23
C ASN A 152 2.53 -7.76 3.75
N ARG A 153 1.59 -8.56 4.27
CA ARG A 153 1.52 -8.86 5.72
C ARG A 153 1.10 -10.29 5.95
N LEU A 154 1.93 -11.02 6.70
CA LEU A 154 1.61 -12.37 7.16
C LEU A 154 0.35 -12.39 8.03
N SER A 155 0.04 -11.31 8.75
CA SER A 155 -1.17 -11.19 9.58
C SER A 155 -2.49 -11.34 8.82
N TYR A 156 -2.48 -11.37 7.48
CA TYR A 156 -3.66 -11.63 6.68
C TYR A 156 -3.98 -13.12 6.53
N TYR A 157 -3.01 -14.00 6.79
CA TYR A 157 -3.20 -15.44 6.68
C TYR A 157 -3.54 -16.04 8.04
N LYS A 158 -4.24 -17.17 8.00
CA LYS A 158 -4.48 -18.00 9.18
C LYS A 158 -3.13 -18.42 9.80
N ASP A 159 -3.00 -18.22 11.11
CA ASP A 159 -1.79 -18.48 11.90
C ASP A 159 -0.55 -17.67 11.44
N GLY A 160 -0.76 -16.61 10.67
CA GLY A 160 0.32 -15.85 10.05
C GLY A 160 1.08 -14.95 11.03
N VAL A 161 0.46 -14.56 12.14
CA VAL A 161 1.14 -13.83 13.22
C VAL A 161 2.15 -14.74 13.93
N GLU A 162 1.73 -15.96 14.22
CA GLU A 162 2.56 -17.01 14.82
C GLU A 162 3.71 -17.39 13.89
N PHE A 163 3.44 -17.56 12.60
CA PHE A 163 4.48 -17.80 11.61
C PHE A 163 5.47 -16.63 11.50
N ALA A 164 4.98 -15.38 11.47
CA ALA A 164 5.83 -14.20 11.45
C ALA A 164 6.77 -14.14 12.67
N GLN A 165 6.29 -14.55 13.85
CA GLN A 165 7.09 -14.64 15.07
C GLN A 165 8.11 -15.79 15.02
N SER A 166 7.84 -16.86 14.28
CA SER A 166 8.81 -17.96 14.09
C SER A 166 9.92 -17.63 13.09
N LEU A 167 9.74 -16.63 12.22
CA LEU A 167 10.76 -16.20 11.27
C LEU A 167 11.87 -15.43 11.96
N THR A 168 13.12 -15.85 11.73
CA THR A 168 14.29 -15.09 12.20
C THR A 168 14.36 -13.74 11.48
N PRO A 169 14.42 -12.61 12.19
CA PRO A 169 14.53 -11.31 11.55
C PRO A 169 15.78 -11.24 10.65
N ARG A 170 15.62 -10.67 9.45
CA ARG A 170 16.71 -10.49 8.46
C ARG A 170 18.03 -10.05 9.07
N HIS A 171 18.01 -8.99 9.88
CA HIS A 171 19.23 -8.40 10.45
C HIS A 171 19.95 -9.37 11.41
N VAL A 172 19.22 -10.29 12.02
CA VAL A 172 19.78 -11.37 12.84
C VAL A 172 20.43 -12.41 11.94
N VAL A 173 19.75 -12.87 10.89
CA VAL A 173 20.33 -13.83 9.91
C VAL A 173 21.63 -13.29 9.32
N GLU A 174 21.63 -12.06 8.82
CA GLU A 174 22.83 -11.42 8.26
C GLU A 174 23.96 -11.23 9.28
N LYS A 175 23.62 -11.01 10.56
CA LYS A 175 24.59 -10.89 11.64
C LYS A 175 25.20 -12.26 11.94
N SER A 176 24.35 -13.28 12.09
CA SER A 176 24.77 -14.66 12.32
C SER A 176 25.68 -15.17 11.21
N ILE A 177 25.37 -14.91 9.93
CA ILE A 177 26.25 -15.28 8.80
C ILE A 177 27.62 -14.60 8.90
N ARG A 178 27.66 -13.31 9.28
CA ARG A 178 28.93 -12.57 9.43
C ARG A 178 29.77 -13.07 10.61
N GLU A 179 29.12 -13.50 11.68
CA GLU A 179 29.77 -13.94 12.92
C GLU A 179 30.08 -15.44 12.93
N SER A 180 29.62 -16.22 11.95
CA SER A 180 29.76 -17.68 11.95
C SER A 180 31.17 -18.18 11.67
N GLY A 181 32.09 -17.31 11.24
CA GLY A 181 33.44 -17.70 10.87
C GLY A 181 33.50 -18.70 9.71
N GLY A 182 32.51 -18.67 8.80
CA GLY A 182 32.39 -19.59 7.68
C GLY A 182 31.58 -20.86 7.97
N VAL A 183 31.07 -21.02 9.20
CA VAL A 183 30.08 -22.08 9.51
C VAL A 183 28.75 -21.72 8.85
N ALA A 184 28.14 -22.70 8.19
CA ALA A 184 26.85 -22.51 7.53
C ALA A 184 25.76 -22.15 8.57
N VAL A 185 25.03 -21.07 8.30
CA VAL A 185 23.89 -20.61 9.09
C VAL A 185 22.61 -21.00 8.34
N PRO A 186 21.70 -21.78 8.95
CA PRO A 186 20.47 -22.17 8.28
C PRO A 186 19.60 -20.96 7.88
N THR A 187 19.07 -20.97 6.67
CA THR A 187 18.15 -19.94 6.17
C THR A 187 16.95 -20.56 5.45
N PRO A 188 15.82 -19.82 5.33
CA PRO A 188 14.70 -20.27 4.49
C PRO A 188 15.05 -20.49 3.00
N LEU A 189 16.20 -19.98 2.55
CA LEU A 189 16.67 -20.07 1.17
C LEU A 189 17.54 -21.30 0.89
N ASP A 190 17.97 -22.03 1.92
CA ASP A 190 18.84 -23.21 1.77
C ASP A 190 18.18 -24.29 0.89
N ARG A 191 16.86 -24.39 0.94
CA ARG A 191 16.08 -25.34 0.12
C ARG A 191 16.18 -25.09 -1.39
N PHE A 192 16.66 -23.92 -1.80
CA PHE A 192 16.92 -23.57 -3.20
C PHE A 192 18.40 -23.72 -3.58
N GLY A 193 19.24 -24.17 -2.64
CA GLY A 193 20.67 -24.37 -2.85
C GLY A 193 21.51 -23.10 -2.74
N TYR A 194 20.97 -22.00 -2.19
CA TYR A 194 21.73 -20.77 -2.02
C TYR A 194 22.72 -20.86 -0.86
N THR A 195 23.94 -20.39 -1.07
CA THR A 195 24.93 -20.28 0.02
C THR A 195 24.64 -19.07 0.91
N ASN A 196 25.25 -19.02 2.09
CA ASN A 196 25.08 -17.86 2.98
C ASN A 196 25.61 -16.56 2.36
N GLU A 197 26.68 -16.62 1.57
CA GLU A 197 27.23 -15.49 0.83
C GLU A 197 26.23 -14.96 -0.18
N GLU A 198 25.55 -15.85 -0.90
CA GLU A 198 24.52 -15.50 -1.88
C GLU A 198 23.27 -14.91 -1.21
N VAL A 199 22.84 -15.46 -0.07
CA VAL A 199 21.73 -14.90 0.73
C VAL A 199 22.06 -13.49 1.20
N VAL A 200 23.28 -13.28 1.72
CA VAL A 200 23.74 -11.94 2.13
C VAL A 200 23.85 -11.03 0.93
N GLU A 201 24.33 -11.50 -0.22
CA GLU A 201 24.39 -10.68 -1.42
C GLU A 201 23.00 -10.25 -1.88
N MET A 202 22.04 -11.17 -2.03
CA MET A 202 20.65 -10.84 -2.40
C MET A 202 19.97 -9.91 -1.39
N SER A 203 20.41 -9.93 -0.12
CA SER A 203 19.94 -8.97 0.87
C SER A 203 20.57 -7.58 0.68
N LYS A 204 21.80 -7.47 0.15
CA LYS A 204 22.48 -6.19 -0.11
C LYS A 204 21.83 -5.31 -1.17
N LEU A 205 20.66 -5.67 -1.72
CA LEU A 205 19.73 -4.73 -2.35
C LEU A 205 19.36 -3.63 -1.32
N LYS A 206 20.26 -2.66 -1.19
CA LYS A 206 20.28 -1.66 -0.13
C LYS A 206 19.13 -0.69 -0.35
N ARG A 207 18.63 -0.14 0.75
CA ARG A 207 17.75 1.05 0.81
C ARG A 207 18.40 2.33 0.22
N ARG A 208 19.61 2.24 -0.34
CA ARG A 208 20.38 3.38 -0.87
C ARG A 208 19.86 3.72 -2.25
N VAL A 209 18.72 4.36 -2.22
CA VAL A 209 18.14 5.02 -3.36
C VAL A 209 18.86 6.36 -3.47
N LYS A 210 19.69 6.52 -4.50
CA LYS A 210 20.32 7.80 -4.81
C LYS A 210 19.24 8.73 -5.35
N VAL A 211 19.17 9.94 -4.81
CA VAL A 211 18.37 11.01 -5.41
C VAL A 211 19.22 11.69 -6.47
N ASN A 212 18.72 11.69 -7.70
CA ASN A 212 19.39 12.33 -8.83
C ASN A 212 19.08 13.83 -8.84
N LEU A 213 19.86 14.61 -9.60
CA LEU A 213 19.71 16.07 -9.66
C LEU A 213 18.34 16.49 -10.22
N ASP A 214 17.71 15.64 -11.02
CA ASP A 214 16.38 15.87 -11.60
C ASP A 214 15.23 15.39 -10.69
N GLY A 215 15.52 15.05 -9.42
CA GLY A 215 14.55 14.59 -8.43
C GLY A 215 14.17 13.11 -8.54
N THR A 216 14.59 12.44 -9.62
CA THR A 216 14.37 11.00 -9.81
C THR A 216 15.21 10.20 -8.83
N THR A 217 14.96 8.90 -8.80
CA THR A 217 15.69 8.04 -7.89
C THR A 217 16.14 6.74 -8.53
N SER A 218 17.32 6.28 -8.16
CA SER A 218 17.96 5.10 -8.74
C SER A 218 18.63 4.23 -7.68
N VAL A 219 18.66 2.93 -7.91
CA VAL A 219 19.50 2.01 -7.12
C VAL A 219 20.96 2.19 -7.53
N GLU A 220 21.90 1.89 -6.63
CA GLU A 220 23.33 1.81 -7.02
C GLU A 220 23.56 0.62 -7.96
N ASP A 221 24.32 0.84 -9.04
CA ASP A 221 24.69 -0.22 -9.98
C ASP A 221 25.47 -1.34 -9.29
N ASN A 222 25.20 -2.58 -9.69
CA ASN A 222 25.79 -3.77 -9.11
C ASN A 222 25.90 -4.87 -10.16
N ASN A 223 27.12 -5.30 -10.48
CA ASN A 223 27.37 -6.33 -11.50
C ASN A 223 27.44 -7.76 -10.94
N HIS A 224 27.05 -7.99 -9.68
CA HIS A 224 27.01 -9.33 -9.11
C HIS A 224 26.05 -10.23 -9.91
N PRO A 225 26.42 -11.48 -10.24
CA PRO A 225 25.63 -12.39 -11.08
C PRO A 225 24.18 -12.58 -10.63
N LEU A 226 23.92 -12.54 -9.32
CA LEU A 226 22.57 -12.70 -8.75
C LEU A 226 21.72 -11.42 -8.79
N ILE A 227 22.30 -10.22 -8.77
CA ILE A 227 21.53 -8.98 -8.59
C ILE A 227 21.39 -8.20 -9.89
N ARG A 228 22.49 -7.98 -10.62
CA ARG A 228 22.60 -7.25 -11.87
C ARG A 228 21.72 -5.98 -11.96
N ILE A 229 22.27 -4.86 -11.53
CA ILE A 229 21.68 -3.52 -11.66
C ILE A 229 22.56 -2.68 -12.58
N VAL A 230 21.95 -2.06 -13.59
CA VAL A 230 22.61 -1.23 -14.59
C VAL A 230 21.81 0.04 -14.79
N ASN A 231 22.48 1.20 -14.78
CA ASN A 231 21.84 2.52 -14.89
C ASN A 231 20.71 2.71 -13.87
N GLY A 232 20.89 2.19 -12.66
CA GLY A 232 19.95 2.34 -11.57
C GLY A 232 18.73 1.44 -11.59
N LYS A 233 18.65 0.52 -12.56
CA LYS A 233 17.54 -0.40 -12.76
C LYS A 233 18.01 -1.83 -12.68
N ARG A 234 17.19 -2.68 -12.05
CA ARG A 234 17.50 -4.10 -12.01
C ARG A 234 17.25 -4.71 -13.39
N LEU A 235 18.18 -5.53 -13.87
CA LEU A 235 17.98 -6.24 -15.13
C LEU A 235 16.86 -7.26 -14.99
N THR A 236 15.99 -7.27 -15.98
CA THR A 236 15.01 -8.34 -16.19
C THR A 236 15.61 -9.35 -17.16
N ALA A 237 15.56 -10.63 -16.81
CA ALA A 237 16.06 -11.70 -17.66
C ALA A 237 15.10 -12.01 -18.81
N TYR A 238 15.59 -12.76 -19.79
CA TYR A 238 14.79 -13.25 -20.93
C TYR A 238 14.21 -12.12 -21.81
N GLN A 239 14.85 -10.96 -21.88
CA GLN A 239 14.32 -9.86 -22.70
C GLN A 239 14.28 -10.24 -24.19
N PRO A 240 13.17 -9.96 -24.90
CA PRO A 240 13.10 -10.19 -26.33
C PRO A 240 13.91 -9.13 -27.08
N GLU A 241 14.49 -9.51 -28.22
CA GLU A 241 15.14 -8.57 -29.12
C GLU A 241 14.12 -7.64 -29.78
N ASN A 242 12.97 -8.19 -30.17
CA ASN A 242 11.88 -7.48 -30.83
C ASN A 242 10.67 -7.42 -29.90
N TYR A 243 10.17 -6.21 -29.68
CA TYR A 243 8.96 -5.96 -28.89
C TYR A 243 8.24 -4.73 -29.43
N ARG A 244 6.95 -4.63 -29.14
CA ARG A 244 6.09 -3.52 -29.56
C ARG A 244 5.79 -2.56 -28.41
N ASN A 245 5.51 -3.12 -27.24
CA ASN A 245 5.11 -2.37 -26.06
C ASN A 245 5.88 -2.82 -24.83
N LYS A 246 5.75 -2.05 -23.76
CA LYS A 246 6.43 -2.30 -22.49
C LYS A 246 5.46 -2.51 -21.34
N ILE A 247 5.89 -3.32 -20.38
CA ILE A 247 5.25 -3.48 -19.08
C ILE A 247 6.23 -2.98 -18.01
N TYR A 248 5.88 -1.92 -17.30
CA TYR A 248 6.73 -1.33 -16.28
C TYR A 248 6.26 -1.71 -14.87
N PHE A 249 7.21 -2.00 -13.98
CA PHE A 249 6.94 -2.25 -12.56
C PHE A 249 7.55 -1.15 -11.69
N LEU A 250 6.74 -0.23 -11.18
CA LEU A 250 7.15 0.87 -10.30
C LEU A 250 6.68 0.62 -8.88
N GLY A 251 7.60 0.43 -7.95
CA GLY A 251 7.20 0.07 -6.60
C GLY A 251 8.33 -0.38 -5.71
N PRO A 252 8.02 -0.87 -4.51
CA PRO A 252 8.95 -1.07 -3.42
C PRO A 252 9.83 -2.31 -3.64
N CYS A 253 10.47 -2.75 -2.57
CA CYS A 253 11.32 -3.95 -2.48
C CYS A 253 10.78 -5.22 -3.16
N HIS A 254 9.45 -5.37 -3.28
CA HIS A 254 8.82 -6.48 -4.00
C HIS A 254 9.08 -6.45 -5.50
N TYR A 255 8.99 -5.28 -6.14
CA TYR A 255 9.30 -5.13 -7.57
C TYR A 255 10.80 -5.10 -7.81
N ILE A 256 11.59 -4.58 -6.86
CA ILE A 256 13.04 -4.78 -6.94
C ILE A 256 13.41 -6.27 -6.95
N GLY A 257 12.58 -7.16 -6.37
CA GLY A 257 12.84 -8.61 -6.31
C GLY A 257 13.79 -8.99 -5.17
N THR A 258 13.65 -8.35 -4.01
CA THR A 258 14.50 -8.63 -2.83
C THR A 258 14.49 -10.12 -2.47
N TYR A 259 15.66 -10.72 -2.21
CA TYR A 259 15.84 -12.17 -1.94
C TYR A 259 15.54 -13.14 -3.08
N ALA A 260 15.54 -12.65 -4.32
CA ALA A 260 15.59 -13.50 -5.49
C ALA A 260 16.75 -13.08 -6.38
N PRO A 261 17.36 -13.99 -7.14
CA PRO A 261 18.22 -13.64 -8.26
C PRO A 261 17.48 -12.82 -9.32
N TYR A 262 18.23 -12.10 -10.18
CA TYR A 262 17.66 -11.17 -11.15
C TYR A 262 16.78 -11.88 -12.18
N ASP A 263 17.08 -13.15 -12.49
CA ASP A 263 16.32 -14.00 -13.39
C ASP A 263 15.14 -14.72 -12.73
N LYS A 264 14.90 -14.47 -11.42
CA LYS A 264 13.82 -15.06 -10.62
C LYS A 264 12.96 -14.01 -9.91
N THR A 265 12.88 -12.80 -10.45
CA THR A 265 11.96 -11.74 -9.99
C THR A 265 10.59 -11.87 -10.67
N ILE A 266 9.60 -11.08 -10.23
CA ILE A 266 8.27 -11.04 -10.86
C ILE A 266 8.41 -10.73 -12.36
N GLU A 267 9.24 -9.75 -12.67
CA GLU A 267 9.47 -9.23 -14.01
C GLU A 267 10.10 -10.29 -14.91
N SER A 268 11.12 -11.00 -14.41
CA SER A 268 11.81 -12.04 -15.17
C SER A 268 10.94 -13.26 -15.43
N TYR A 269 10.16 -13.70 -14.44
CA TYR A 269 9.18 -14.76 -14.65
C TYR A 269 8.08 -14.33 -15.63
N LEU A 270 7.58 -13.10 -15.52
CA LEU A 270 6.57 -12.58 -16.43
C LEU A 270 7.10 -12.48 -17.86
N GLN A 271 8.31 -11.96 -18.06
CA GLN A 271 8.93 -11.88 -19.37
C GLN A 271 9.07 -13.27 -20.01
N LYS A 272 9.50 -14.27 -19.24
CA LYS A 272 9.59 -15.65 -19.71
C LYS A 272 8.23 -16.16 -20.21
N MET A 273 7.15 -15.98 -19.43
CA MET A 273 5.81 -16.40 -19.84
C MET A 273 5.30 -15.65 -21.09
N LEU A 274 5.61 -14.35 -21.22
CA LEU A 274 5.25 -13.57 -22.40
C LEU A 274 5.94 -14.11 -23.66
N ASN A 275 7.24 -14.43 -23.56
CA ASN A 275 7.99 -15.01 -24.68
C ASN A 275 7.44 -16.38 -25.08
N GLU A 276 7.14 -17.24 -24.10
CA GLU A 276 6.57 -18.58 -24.34
C GLU A 276 5.23 -18.53 -25.08
N HIS A 277 4.49 -17.42 -24.95
CA HIS A 277 3.20 -17.20 -25.61
C HIS A 277 3.29 -16.22 -26.80
N ASN A 278 4.50 -15.86 -27.23
CA ASN A 278 4.77 -14.93 -28.34
C ASN A 278 4.09 -13.56 -28.21
N PHE A 279 3.94 -13.06 -26.98
CA PHE A 279 3.44 -11.71 -26.77
C PHE A 279 4.57 -10.68 -26.99
N PRO A 280 4.39 -9.65 -27.84
CA PRO A 280 5.44 -8.72 -28.23
C PRO A 280 5.64 -7.62 -27.17
N TYR A 281 5.83 -8.02 -25.91
CA TYR A 281 6.02 -7.12 -24.78
C TYR A 281 7.38 -7.30 -24.14
N ARG A 282 7.94 -6.18 -23.70
CA ARG A 282 9.18 -6.11 -22.93
C ARG A 282 8.88 -5.66 -21.50
N VAL A 283 9.34 -6.38 -20.49
CA VAL A 283 9.08 -6.09 -19.08
C VAL A 283 10.25 -5.32 -18.49
N GLU A 284 10.01 -4.16 -17.91
CA GLU A 284 11.02 -3.30 -17.32
C GLU A 284 10.85 -3.24 -15.79
N ASN A 285 11.91 -3.62 -15.07
CA ASN A 285 11.97 -3.50 -13.63
C ASN A 285 12.42 -2.08 -13.23
N GLU A 286 11.42 -1.25 -12.96
CA GLU A 286 11.58 0.13 -12.45
C GLU A 286 11.40 0.17 -10.92
N GLY A 287 11.57 -0.97 -10.24
CA GLY A 287 11.43 -1.08 -8.81
C GLY A 287 12.48 -0.23 -8.08
N GLN A 288 12.04 0.51 -7.06
CA GLN A 288 12.92 1.31 -6.19
C GLN A 288 12.41 1.31 -4.75
N HIS A 289 13.25 1.71 -3.80
CA HIS A 289 12.85 1.74 -2.39
C HIS A 289 12.17 3.08 -2.02
N TYR A 290 10.90 3.25 -2.38
CA TYR A 290 10.14 4.51 -2.21
C TYR A 290 9.53 4.77 -0.81
N TRP A 291 9.99 4.10 0.26
CA TRP A 291 9.31 4.10 1.57
C TRP A 291 9.02 5.52 2.11
N GLY A 292 7.75 5.92 2.08
CA GLY A 292 7.26 7.23 2.53
C GLY A 292 7.57 8.40 1.60
N ARG A 293 8.15 8.15 0.43
CA ARG A 293 8.55 9.14 -0.58
C ARG A 293 7.71 9.01 -1.85
N TYR A 294 6.40 9.20 -1.71
CA TYR A 294 5.46 9.00 -2.83
C TYR A 294 5.82 9.82 -4.08
N GLN A 295 6.33 11.03 -3.88
CA GLN A 295 6.79 11.93 -4.96
C GLN A 295 7.85 11.29 -5.86
N ASP A 296 8.74 10.47 -5.31
CA ASP A 296 9.78 9.80 -6.10
C ASP A 296 9.17 8.86 -7.15
N VAL A 297 8.05 8.19 -6.82
CA VAL A 297 7.38 7.31 -7.77
C VAL A 297 6.94 8.12 -8.99
N PHE A 298 6.45 9.33 -8.77
CA PHE A 298 6.03 10.24 -9.84
C PHE A 298 7.21 10.75 -10.65
N TYR A 299 8.29 11.21 -10.01
CA TYR A 299 9.47 11.64 -10.74
C TYR A 299 10.03 10.55 -11.65
N ASN A 300 10.04 9.29 -11.18
CA ASN A 300 10.46 8.16 -12.02
C ASN A 300 9.41 7.82 -13.09
N MET A 301 8.12 7.87 -12.76
CA MET A 301 7.03 7.61 -13.72
C MET A 301 7.06 8.61 -14.89
N GLU A 302 7.33 9.89 -14.62
CA GLU A 302 7.49 10.93 -15.65
C GLU A 302 8.72 10.76 -16.56
N LYS A 303 9.67 9.89 -16.16
CA LYS A 303 10.86 9.57 -16.96
C LYS A 303 10.68 8.32 -17.80
N LEU A 304 9.65 7.53 -17.50
CA LEU A 304 9.18 6.56 -18.47
C LEU A 304 8.75 7.40 -19.68
N ASN A 305 9.22 7.06 -20.87
CA ASN A 305 8.70 7.63 -22.10
C ASN A 305 7.67 6.62 -22.65
N PRO A 306 6.51 6.43 -22.01
CA PRO A 306 5.59 5.38 -22.40
C PRO A 306 4.91 5.75 -23.71
N VAL A 307 4.54 4.73 -24.46
CA VAL A 307 3.76 4.87 -25.68
C VAL A 307 2.38 4.23 -25.48
N PRO A 308 1.37 4.63 -26.28
CA PRO A 308 0.06 3.98 -26.20
C PRO A 308 0.18 2.46 -26.37
N GLY A 309 -0.52 1.70 -25.53
CA GLY A 309 -0.42 0.24 -25.42
C GLY A 309 0.53 -0.26 -24.32
N ASP A 310 1.35 0.61 -23.74
CA ASP A 310 2.17 0.26 -22.57
C ASP A 310 1.32 0.07 -21.31
N ILE A 311 1.83 -0.77 -20.41
CA ILE A 311 1.18 -1.14 -19.15
C ILE A 311 2.13 -0.78 -18.00
N ILE A 312 1.60 -0.15 -16.96
CA ILE A 312 2.36 0.25 -15.77
C ILE A 312 1.68 -0.35 -14.54
N PHE A 313 2.40 -1.20 -13.82
CA PHE A 313 2.03 -1.65 -12.49
C PHE A 313 2.73 -0.79 -11.46
N ILE A 314 1.94 -0.12 -10.62
CA ILE A 314 2.45 0.82 -9.62
C ILE A 314 2.01 0.39 -8.22
N TYR A 315 2.93 0.31 -7.28
CA TYR A 315 2.61 0.09 -5.87
C TYR A 315 2.81 1.36 -5.06
N ILE A 316 1.72 1.87 -4.47
CA ILE A 316 1.77 3.04 -3.57
C ILE A 316 1.02 2.72 -2.28
N ASN A 317 1.68 2.07 -1.32
CA ASN A 317 1.16 1.81 0.04
C ASN A 317 -0.31 1.32 0.09
N ASN A 318 -0.67 0.39 -0.81
CA ASN A 318 -2.04 -0.10 -0.97
C ASN A 318 -3.08 1.01 -1.23
N LEU A 319 -2.72 1.99 -2.06
CA LEU A 319 -3.64 3.00 -2.60
C LEU A 319 -4.86 2.27 -3.20
N ILE A 320 -6.04 2.57 -2.65
CA ILE A 320 -7.32 2.14 -3.17
C ILE A 320 -8.07 3.41 -3.52
N SER A 321 -8.40 3.56 -4.79
CA SER A 321 -9.15 4.70 -5.30
C SER A 321 -10.25 4.21 -6.23
N PRO A 322 -11.47 4.77 -6.15
CA PRO A 322 -12.51 4.46 -7.12
C PRO A 322 -12.19 4.99 -8.53
N ASN A 323 -11.24 5.94 -8.64
CA ASN A 323 -10.89 6.59 -9.91
C ASN A 323 -9.70 5.94 -10.60
N LEU A 324 -9.00 4.99 -9.95
CA LEU A 324 -7.84 4.32 -10.50
C LEU A 324 -8.07 2.82 -10.57
N PRO A 325 -7.71 2.16 -11.69
CA PRO A 325 -7.70 0.70 -11.76
C PRO A 325 -6.80 0.13 -10.67
N ALA A 326 -7.34 -0.80 -9.89
CA ALA A 326 -6.58 -1.49 -8.85
C ALA A 326 -6.48 -2.98 -9.16
N LEU A 327 -5.29 -3.55 -8.96
CA LEU A 327 -5.03 -4.97 -9.08
C LEU A 327 -4.79 -5.55 -7.69
N ASN A 328 -5.78 -6.28 -7.17
CA ASN A 328 -5.65 -6.91 -5.87
C ASN A 328 -5.00 -8.28 -5.99
N LEU A 329 -3.82 -8.43 -5.38
CA LEU A 329 -3.03 -9.67 -5.35
C LEU A 329 -2.84 -10.17 -3.92
N ARG A 330 -3.58 -9.63 -2.94
CA ARG A 330 -3.43 -9.98 -1.53
C ARG A 330 -3.70 -11.46 -1.26
N ASP A 331 -4.56 -12.07 -2.06
CA ASP A 331 -4.98 -13.47 -1.99
C ASP A 331 -4.08 -14.42 -2.80
N ALA A 332 -2.98 -13.94 -3.40
CA ALA A 332 -2.16 -14.74 -4.31
C ALA A 332 -1.57 -16.01 -3.66
N PHE A 333 -1.50 -16.06 -2.33
CA PHE A 333 -0.99 -17.20 -1.56
C PHE A 333 -2.07 -17.89 -0.71
N ASP A 334 -3.33 -17.60 -0.97
CA ASP A 334 -4.45 -18.28 -0.31
C ASP A 334 -4.48 -19.78 -0.68
N PRO A 335 -5.16 -20.63 0.11
CA PRO A 335 -5.36 -22.04 -0.21
C PRO A 335 -5.86 -22.25 -1.65
N PRO A 336 -5.39 -23.30 -2.34
CA PRO A 336 -4.69 -24.49 -1.79
C PRO A 336 -3.19 -24.30 -1.55
N LEU A 337 -2.63 -23.12 -1.84
CA LEU A 337 -1.21 -22.86 -1.62
C LEU A 337 -0.90 -22.70 -0.13
N ASN A 338 0.32 -23.05 0.25
CA ASN A 338 0.84 -22.86 1.60
C ASN A 338 1.70 -21.60 1.65
N TYR A 339 1.14 -20.49 2.13
CA TYR A 339 1.84 -19.20 2.16
C TYR A 339 3.21 -19.25 2.86
N LYS A 340 3.40 -20.17 3.83
CA LYS A 340 4.67 -20.33 4.57
C LYS A 340 5.85 -20.70 3.66
N GLU A 341 5.56 -21.23 2.48
CA GLU A 341 6.57 -21.55 1.48
C GLU A 341 6.99 -20.34 0.64
N PHE A 342 6.31 -19.20 0.67
CA PHE A 342 6.63 -18.09 -0.23
C PHE A 342 7.36 -16.94 0.45
N PHE A 343 7.20 -16.80 1.77
CA PHE A 343 7.82 -15.72 2.53
C PHE A 343 9.22 -16.09 3.00
N TYR A 344 10.16 -15.16 2.83
CA TYR A 344 11.49 -15.22 3.43
C TYR A 344 11.51 -14.60 4.83
N ASP A 345 10.85 -13.44 4.97
CA ASP A 345 10.69 -12.72 6.24
C ASP A 345 9.24 -12.20 6.37
N ASN A 346 8.97 -11.30 7.32
CA ASN A 346 7.62 -10.78 7.59
C ASN A 346 7.04 -9.88 6.47
N GLY A 347 7.70 -9.75 5.33
CA GLY A 347 7.18 -8.94 4.23
C GLY A 347 7.74 -9.24 2.85
N HIS A 348 8.83 -9.99 2.71
CA HIS A 348 9.45 -10.27 1.42
C HIS A 348 9.29 -11.73 1.02
N PHE A 349 9.30 -11.96 -0.29
CA PHE A 349 9.12 -13.27 -0.89
C PHE A 349 10.45 -13.89 -1.30
N ASN A 350 10.48 -15.21 -1.39
CA ASN A 350 11.50 -15.94 -2.13
C ASN A 350 11.10 -16.08 -3.61
N GLU A 351 11.93 -16.77 -4.40
CA GLU A 351 11.69 -16.97 -5.83
C GLU A 351 10.35 -17.63 -6.18
N LEU A 352 9.82 -18.52 -5.35
CA LEU A 352 8.51 -19.15 -5.60
C LEU A 352 7.38 -18.14 -5.40
N GLY A 353 7.46 -17.30 -4.38
CA GLY A 353 6.46 -16.26 -4.17
C GLY A 353 6.42 -15.25 -5.30
N TYR A 354 7.59 -14.86 -5.83
CA TYR A 354 7.66 -14.00 -7.02
C TYR A 354 7.12 -14.68 -8.27
N LYS A 355 7.37 -15.98 -8.45
CA LYS A 355 6.80 -16.75 -9.56
C LYS A 355 5.27 -16.76 -9.51
N VAL A 356 4.68 -17.09 -8.36
CA VAL A 356 3.22 -17.10 -8.18
C VAL A 356 2.62 -15.72 -8.47
N LEU A 357 3.26 -14.63 -8.02
CA LEU A 357 2.79 -13.28 -8.35
C LEU A 357 2.87 -12.99 -9.86
N ALA A 358 3.97 -13.37 -10.52
CA ALA A 358 4.11 -13.21 -11.96
C ALA A 358 3.02 -13.98 -12.73
N GLU A 359 2.72 -15.21 -12.30
CA GLU A 359 1.64 -16.04 -12.89
C GLU A 359 0.28 -15.34 -12.73
N ARG A 360 0.02 -14.72 -11.58
CA ARG A 360 -1.21 -13.92 -11.36
C ARG A 360 -1.27 -12.70 -12.26
N PHE A 361 -0.17 -11.95 -12.44
CA PHE A 361 -0.13 -10.84 -13.41
C PHE A 361 -0.41 -11.34 -14.83
N PHE A 362 0.27 -12.41 -15.25
CA PHE A 362 0.11 -12.99 -16.58
C PHE A 362 -1.34 -13.41 -16.85
N ASN A 363 -1.94 -14.19 -15.95
CA ASN A 363 -3.31 -14.66 -16.08
C ASN A 363 -4.31 -13.50 -16.17
N ILE A 364 -4.15 -12.48 -15.32
CA ILE A 364 -5.07 -11.33 -15.36
C ILE A 364 -4.93 -10.58 -16.69
N LEU A 365 -3.72 -10.41 -17.20
CA LEU A 365 -3.50 -9.75 -18.49
C LEU A 365 -4.09 -10.57 -19.66
N THR A 366 -3.92 -11.90 -19.66
CA THR A 366 -4.43 -12.77 -20.73
C THR A 366 -5.96 -12.92 -20.67
N GLU A 367 -6.53 -13.20 -19.50
CA GLU A 367 -7.98 -13.40 -19.30
C GLU A 367 -8.78 -12.14 -19.66
N ASN A 368 -8.19 -10.96 -19.47
CA ASN A 368 -8.81 -9.68 -19.80
C ASN A 368 -8.39 -9.15 -21.18
N ASN A 369 -7.75 -9.99 -22.01
CA ASN A 369 -7.37 -9.69 -23.40
C ASN A 369 -6.51 -8.43 -23.56
N PHE A 370 -5.63 -8.11 -22.61
CA PHE A 370 -4.73 -6.96 -22.71
C PHE A 370 -3.76 -7.06 -23.88
N PHE A 371 -3.54 -8.26 -24.41
CA PHE A 371 -2.62 -8.53 -25.52
C PHE A 371 -3.31 -8.69 -26.88
N ARG A 372 -4.65 -8.71 -26.95
CA ARG A 372 -5.34 -8.83 -28.24
C ARG A 372 -5.27 -7.50 -29.00
N ASP A 373 -5.24 -7.60 -30.33
CA ASP A 373 -5.34 -6.49 -31.28
C ASP A 373 -4.55 -5.24 -30.89
N VAL A 374 -3.24 -5.39 -30.74
CA VAL A 374 -2.40 -4.24 -30.39
C VAL A 374 -2.57 -3.13 -31.44
N GLU A 375 -2.87 -3.43 -32.72
CA GLU A 375 -3.25 -2.41 -33.73
C GLU A 375 -4.65 -1.80 -33.56
N PHE A 376 -5.66 -2.56 -33.13
CA PHE A 376 -7.06 -2.09 -33.03
C PHE A 376 -7.34 -1.38 -31.70
N ASN A 377 -6.59 -1.72 -30.65
CA ASN A 377 -6.75 -1.17 -29.30
C ASN A 377 -6.17 0.25 -29.10
N TYR A 378 -5.55 0.86 -30.12
CA TYR A 378 -5.06 2.25 -30.03
C TYR A 378 -6.20 3.29 -29.89
N HIS A 379 -7.37 2.99 -30.45
CA HIS A 379 -8.51 3.93 -30.48
C HIS A 379 -9.67 3.51 -29.58
N MET A 380 -9.62 2.30 -29.04
CA MET A 380 -10.62 1.82 -28.10
C MET A 380 -10.35 2.41 -26.71
N PRO A 381 -11.34 3.03 -26.04
CA PRO A 381 -11.24 3.21 -24.60
C PRO A 381 -10.98 1.82 -23.98
N PRO A 382 -10.14 1.72 -22.93
CA PRO A 382 -9.90 0.43 -22.27
C PRO A 382 -11.24 -0.27 -22.01
N PRO A 383 -11.34 -1.60 -22.21
CA PRO A 383 -12.50 -2.33 -21.72
C PRO A 383 -12.70 -1.92 -20.27
N CYS A 384 -13.89 -1.45 -19.93
CA CYS A 384 -14.15 -0.82 -18.65
C CYS A 384 -13.90 -1.84 -17.53
N ILE A 385 -12.74 -1.74 -16.88
CA ILE A 385 -12.30 -2.67 -15.82
C ILE A 385 -13.19 -2.54 -14.56
N THR A 386 -14.07 -1.53 -14.53
CA THR A 386 -14.83 -1.14 -13.35
C THR A 386 -15.85 -2.17 -12.87
N ASP A 387 -16.26 -3.15 -13.71
CA ASP A 387 -17.22 -4.17 -13.27
C ASP A 387 -16.61 -5.56 -13.02
N THR A 388 -15.61 -5.99 -13.79
CA THR A 388 -15.15 -7.39 -13.73
C THR A 388 -14.11 -7.64 -12.63
N VAL A 389 -13.17 -6.70 -12.39
CA VAL A 389 -12.10 -6.89 -11.39
C VAL A 389 -12.55 -6.46 -9.98
N TYR A 390 -13.48 -5.51 -9.88
CA TYR A 390 -14.05 -5.10 -8.60
C TYR A 390 -14.99 -6.15 -8.00
N ARG A 391 -15.77 -6.89 -8.82
CA ARG A 391 -16.73 -7.88 -8.31
C ARG A 391 -16.11 -9.24 -7.98
N HIS A 392 -15.06 -9.67 -8.67
CA HIS A 392 -14.47 -10.98 -8.36
C HIS A 392 -13.76 -11.04 -7.00
N ASN A 393 -13.33 -9.88 -6.46
CA ASN A 393 -12.55 -9.80 -5.22
C ASN A 393 -13.27 -9.13 -4.04
N SER A 394 -14.42 -8.49 -4.24
CA SER A 394 -15.15 -7.77 -3.17
C SER A 394 -16.02 -8.67 -2.29
N SER A 395 -16.49 -9.82 -2.79
CA SER A 395 -17.30 -10.75 -2.00
C SER A 395 -16.55 -11.30 -0.79
N ARG A 396 -15.28 -11.68 -0.93
CA ARG A 396 -14.43 -12.14 0.20
C ARG A 396 -13.86 -11.01 1.05
N ALA A 397 -13.53 -9.86 0.47
CA ALA A 397 -13.00 -8.72 1.23
C ALA A 397 -14.06 -8.11 2.17
N ALA A 398 -15.34 -8.11 1.78
CA ALA A 398 -16.45 -7.66 2.61
C ALA A 398 -16.73 -8.61 3.79
N GLU A 399 -16.55 -9.91 3.61
CA GLU A 399 -16.69 -10.92 4.68
C GLU A 399 -15.60 -10.80 5.75
N ASN A 400 -14.36 -10.47 5.36
CA ASN A 400 -13.25 -10.32 6.32
C ASN A 400 -13.20 -8.96 7.04
N LEU A 401 -13.77 -7.90 6.46
CA LEU A 401 -13.89 -6.61 7.15
C LEU A 401 -15.03 -6.59 8.16
N SER A 402 -16.09 -7.38 7.94
CA SER A 402 -17.22 -7.49 8.88
C SER A 402 -16.98 -8.45 10.06
N SER A 403 -16.06 -9.42 9.93
CA SER A 403 -15.77 -10.42 10.96
C SER A 403 -14.78 -9.96 12.06
N THR A 404 -14.22 -8.76 11.97
CA THR A 404 -13.35 -8.19 13.02
C THR A 404 -14.11 -7.66 14.24
N ARG A 405 -15.44 -7.86 14.33
CA ARG A 405 -16.22 -7.59 15.55
C ARG A 405 -16.00 -8.66 16.62
N SER A 406 -15.09 -8.32 17.53
CA SER A 406 -14.97 -8.81 18.92
C SER A 406 -14.95 -10.33 19.13
N TRP A 407 -13.77 -10.94 18.97
CA TRP A 407 -13.46 -12.15 19.71
C TRP A 407 -13.20 -11.78 21.18
N LYS A 408 -14.20 -11.99 22.04
CA LYS A 408 -14.01 -11.93 23.50
C LYS A 408 -13.66 -13.35 23.99
N PRO A 409 -12.52 -13.55 24.66
CA PRO A 409 -12.23 -14.84 25.26
C PRO A 409 -13.16 -15.04 26.47
N THR A 410 -14.04 -16.02 26.40
CA THR A 410 -14.80 -16.48 27.56
C THR A 410 -13.87 -17.25 28.49
N LYS A 411 -13.60 -16.65 29.66
CA LYS A 411 -12.96 -17.33 30.79
C LYS A 411 -13.93 -18.34 31.42
N LYS A 412 -13.36 -19.48 31.81
CA LYS A 412 -13.82 -20.49 32.80
C LYS A 412 -14.96 -21.42 32.36
N PHE A 413 -14.64 -22.71 32.29
CA PHE A 413 -15.29 -23.72 33.14
C PHE A 413 -14.31 -24.89 33.37
N CYS A 414 -13.71 -24.92 34.56
CA CYS A 414 -13.06 -26.11 35.10
C CYS A 414 -14.02 -26.66 36.15
N ALA A 415 -14.74 -27.73 35.81
CA ALA A 415 -15.56 -28.46 36.77
C ALA A 415 -15.24 -29.95 36.66
N ARG A 416 -14.63 -30.46 37.72
CA ARG A 416 -14.49 -31.89 38.04
C ARG A 416 -15.87 -32.56 37.97
N LYS A 417 -15.94 -33.70 37.30
CA LYS A 417 -16.85 -34.79 37.70
C LYS A 417 -16.14 -36.14 37.61
N LYS A 418 -16.01 -36.76 38.78
CA LYS A 418 -15.82 -38.20 38.99
C LYS A 418 -16.99 -38.96 38.37
N PHE A 419 -16.74 -40.08 37.71
CA PHE A 419 -17.56 -41.31 37.71
C PHE A 419 -16.62 -42.44 37.26
N GLN A 420 -16.12 -43.24 38.20
CA GLN A 420 -16.66 -44.53 38.65
C GLN A 420 -16.51 -45.65 37.62
N SER A 421 -15.68 -46.61 38.02
CA SER A 421 -15.43 -47.93 37.49
C SER A 421 -16.69 -48.76 37.30
N ALA A 422 -16.76 -49.48 36.18
CA ALA A 422 -17.42 -50.78 36.11
C ALA A 422 -16.55 -51.72 35.25
N ARG A 423 -16.00 -52.74 35.91
CA ARG A 423 -15.49 -53.98 35.29
C ARG A 423 -16.64 -54.70 34.61
N TRP A 424 -16.39 -55.35 33.49
CA TRP A 424 -16.94 -56.68 33.21
C TRP A 424 -15.86 -57.52 32.50
N SER A 425 -15.60 -58.68 33.11
CA SER A 425 -15.02 -59.95 32.61
C SER A 425 -13.85 -59.92 31.63
#